data_AF-A0A518AHL8-F1
#
_entry.id   AF-A0A518AHL8-F1
#
_cell.length_a   1.000
_cell.length_b   1.000
_cell.length_c   1.000
_cell.angle_alpha   90.00
_cell.angle_beta   90.00
_cell.angle_gamma   90.00
#
_symmetry.space_group_name_H-M   'P 1'
#
loop_
_entity.id
_entity.type
_entity.pdbx_description
1 polymer ?
#
loop_
_entity_poly.entity_id
_entity_poly.type
_entity_poly.pdbx_seq_one_letter_code
_entity_poly.pdbx_strand_id
1 'polypeptide(L)'
;MTPAPLANNPASPPKSYRLAIAWIAFLAVLLSASAYKAQENRRDLAQQQAWHERMAQLQEDAQQEVQRVDTLLESLWKQPGARATLEQELNNGQPFEVHESEGREVANWVHPEYNLPVQLSFSGDELRGFSLRGANPGALPENAQPRMIRLKSRAERIRQAVRPIAIACFVVAVLIACFVHRYSWIAANLMMFAALTYGAATVVAPNYNLSVQGIVSNDAMFFAVIMYLIALAAMASTWPTVRHELQFRLRELLVAFTLAAILLSMGPLGYFALVVFAIGSGLLFTLVRLRTKADGRAGGLSNAPQN
;
A
#
# COMPACT_ATOMS: atom_id res chain seq x y z
N MET A 1 -11.84 4.83 -73.26
CA MET A 1 -11.37 5.55 -72.06
C MET A 1 -12.20 5.08 -70.89
N THR A 2 -11.68 4.13 -70.13
CA THR A 2 -12.32 3.54 -68.94
C THR A 2 -11.96 4.40 -67.72
N PRO A 3 -12.92 4.96 -66.98
CA PRO A 3 -12.64 5.73 -65.78
C PRO A 3 -12.08 4.80 -64.69
N ALA A 4 -10.95 5.21 -64.11
CA ALA A 4 -10.31 4.50 -63.01
C ALA A 4 -11.21 4.51 -61.76
N PRO A 5 -11.31 3.40 -61.00
CA PRO A 5 -12.08 3.37 -59.77
C PRO A 5 -11.40 4.23 -58.70
N LEU A 6 -12.20 5.13 -58.11
CA LEU A 6 -11.82 5.94 -56.96
C LEU A 6 -11.32 5.04 -55.82
N ALA A 7 -10.08 5.28 -55.39
CA ALA A 7 -9.48 4.63 -54.24
C ALA A 7 -10.33 4.90 -52.99
N ASN A 8 -10.90 3.84 -52.43
CA ASN A 8 -11.53 3.84 -51.11
C ASN A 8 -10.49 4.23 -50.06
N ASN A 9 -10.47 5.51 -49.67
CA ASN A 9 -9.75 5.93 -48.47
C ASN A 9 -10.35 5.20 -47.26
N PRO A 10 -9.55 4.45 -46.48
CA PRO A 10 -10.07 3.75 -45.31
C PRO A 10 -10.61 4.79 -44.32
N ALA A 11 -11.91 4.69 -44.03
CA ALA A 11 -12.59 5.56 -43.09
C ALA A 11 -11.85 5.53 -41.75
N SER A 12 -11.32 6.68 -41.33
CA SER A 12 -10.68 6.82 -40.01
C SER A 12 -11.65 6.33 -38.93
N PRO A 13 -11.20 5.48 -37.98
CA PRO A 13 -12.08 4.92 -36.96
C PRO A 13 -12.76 6.05 -36.16
N PRO A 14 -14.04 5.88 -35.78
CA PRO A 14 -14.79 6.90 -35.06
C PRO A 14 -14.06 7.32 -33.78
N LYS A 15 -14.07 8.62 -33.47
CA LYS A 15 -13.33 9.25 -32.35
C LYS A 15 -13.57 8.58 -30.98
N SER A 16 -14.69 7.87 -30.81
CA SER A 16 -15.04 7.10 -29.62
C SER A 16 -14.13 5.89 -29.36
N TYR A 17 -13.61 5.24 -30.40
CA TYR A 17 -12.75 4.06 -30.26
C TYR A 17 -11.37 4.40 -29.66
N ARG A 18 -10.79 5.53 -30.07
CA ARG A 18 -9.48 5.99 -29.55
C ARG A 18 -9.56 6.33 -28.06
N LEU A 19 -10.66 6.93 -27.62
CA LEU A 19 -10.90 7.21 -26.21
C LEU A 19 -11.06 5.92 -25.39
N ALA A 20 -11.80 4.94 -25.91
CA ALA A 20 -11.97 3.66 -25.23
C ALA A 20 -10.64 2.92 -25.05
N ILE A 21 -9.77 2.91 -26.07
CA ILE A 21 -8.41 2.36 -25.94
C ILE A 21 -7.61 3.12 -24.87
N ALA A 22 -7.65 4.45 -24.88
CA ALA A 22 -6.93 5.26 -23.90
C ALA A 22 -7.38 4.95 -22.47
N TRP A 23 -8.69 4.79 -22.24
CA TRP A 23 -9.24 4.37 -20.95
C TRP A 23 -8.78 2.98 -20.54
N ILE A 24 -8.83 2.00 -21.44
CA ILE A 24 -8.38 0.63 -21.14
C ILE A 24 -6.90 0.61 -20.79
N ALA A 25 -6.06 1.30 -21.57
CA ALA A 25 -4.63 1.39 -21.32
C ALA A 25 -4.33 2.06 -19.98
N PHE A 26 -5.00 3.18 -19.68
CA PHE A 26 -4.88 3.87 -18.40
C PHE A 26 -5.26 2.96 -17.23
N LEU A 27 -6.43 2.31 -17.30
CA LEU A 27 -6.91 1.43 -16.24
C LEU A 27 -5.98 0.24 -16.03
N ALA A 28 -5.48 -0.36 -17.11
CA ALA A 28 -4.50 -1.45 -17.03
C ALA A 28 -3.24 -1.00 -16.28
N VAL A 29 -2.65 0.14 -16.64
CA VAL A 29 -1.47 0.69 -15.97
C VAL A 29 -1.76 0.98 -14.50
N LEU A 30 -2.89 1.63 -14.21
CA LEU A 30 -3.28 2.00 -12.86
C LEU A 30 -3.45 0.77 -11.96
N LEU A 31 -4.18 -0.23 -12.43
CA LEU A 31 -4.45 -1.46 -11.70
C LEU A 31 -3.19 -2.30 -11.53
N SER A 32 -2.36 -2.45 -12.57
CA SER A 32 -1.09 -3.18 -12.48
C SER A 32 -0.12 -2.52 -11.49
N ALA A 33 0.04 -1.18 -11.55
CA ALA A 33 0.90 -0.46 -10.61
C ALA A 33 0.39 -0.56 -9.17
N SER A 34 -0.93 -0.49 -8.99
CA SER A 34 -1.57 -0.60 -7.69
C SER A 34 -1.44 -2.02 -7.11
N ALA A 35 -1.65 -3.06 -7.92
CA ALA A 35 -1.46 -4.44 -7.51
C ALA A 35 0.00 -4.75 -7.15
N TYR A 36 0.95 -4.28 -7.97
CA TYR A 36 2.38 -4.39 -7.67
C TYR A 36 2.71 -3.77 -6.30
N LYS A 37 2.22 -2.55 -6.04
CA LYS A 37 2.47 -1.88 -4.76
C LYS A 37 1.79 -2.57 -3.57
N ALA A 38 0.56 -3.06 -3.76
CA ALA A 38 -0.14 -3.82 -2.73
C ALA A 38 0.59 -5.12 -2.37
N GLN A 39 1.14 -5.81 -3.36
CA GLN A 39 1.95 -7.02 -3.15
C GLN A 39 3.26 -6.72 -2.44
N GLU A 40 3.96 -5.63 -2.83
CA GLU A 40 5.16 -5.14 -2.12
C GLU A 40 4.84 -4.89 -0.64
N ASN A 41 3.77 -4.16 -0.34
CA ASN A 41 3.38 -3.88 1.04
C ASN A 41 3.05 -5.16 1.83
N ARG A 42 2.39 -6.16 1.23
CA ARG A 42 2.08 -7.43 1.91
C ARG A 42 3.34 -8.22 2.24
N ARG A 43 4.28 -8.31 1.31
CA ARG A 43 5.55 -9.01 1.55
C ARG A 43 6.32 -8.34 2.68
N ASP A 44 6.40 -7.01 2.66
CA ASP A 44 7.14 -6.27 3.67
C ASP A 44 6.46 -6.36 5.05
N LEU A 45 5.11 -6.35 5.11
CA LEU A 45 4.36 -6.61 6.34
C LEU A 45 4.62 -8.02 6.89
N ALA A 46 4.61 -9.04 6.03
CA ALA A 46 4.90 -10.41 6.44
C ALA A 46 6.34 -10.56 6.98
N GLN A 47 7.32 -9.89 6.36
CA GLN A 47 8.69 -9.85 6.87
C GLN A 47 8.81 -9.17 8.23
N GLN A 48 8.05 -8.09 8.45
CA GLN A 48 8.01 -7.42 9.75
C GLN A 48 7.37 -8.30 10.83
N GLN A 49 6.26 -8.97 10.50
CA GLN A 49 5.59 -9.90 11.42
C GLN A 49 6.52 -11.06 11.79
N ALA A 50 7.14 -11.71 10.81
CA ALA A 50 8.09 -12.79 11.05
C ALA A 50 9.30 -12.33 11.89
N TRP A 51 9.79 -11.11 11.67
CA TRP A 51 10.85 -10.54 12.51
C TRP A 51 10.38 -10.29 13.95
N HIS A 52 9.17 -9.74 14.13
CA HIS A 52 8.61 -9.51 15.46
C HIS A 52 8.39 -10.82 16.23
N GLU A 53 7.87 -11.86 15.57
CA GLU A 53 7.70 -13.20 16.14
C GLU A 53 9.05 -13.79 16.55
N ARG A 54 10.05 -13.75 15.66
CA ARG A 54 11.41 -14.22 15.96
C ARG A 54 12.03 -13.45 17.13
N MET A 55 11.88 -12.13 17.17
CA MET A 55 12.41 -11.32 18.27
C MET A 55 11.71 -11.57 19.59
N ALA A 56 10.39 -11.83 19.57
CA ALA A 56 9.66 -12.21 20.77
C ALA A 56 10.16 -13.54 21.32
N GLN A 57 10.37 -14.53 20.45
CA GLN A 57 10.93 -15.82 20.82
C GLN A 57 12.36 -15.68 21.37
N LEU A 58 13.25 -14.98 20.66
CA LEU A 58 14.61 -14.73 21.13
C LEU A 58 14.65 -13.99 22.47
N GLN A 59 13.69 -13.11 22.73
CA GLN A 59 13.61 -12.40 24.01
C GLN A 59 13.18 -13.32 25.15
N GLU A 60 12.28 -14.26 24.89
CA GLU A 60 11.86 -15.28 25.85
C GLU A 60 13.01 -16.25 26.15
N ASP A 61 13.67 -16.77 25.11
CA ASP A 61 14.84 -17.64 25.22
C ASP A 61 15.98 -16.93 25.98
N ALA A 62 16.22 -15.66 25.67
CA ALA A 62 17.23 -14.86 26.36
C ALA A 62 16.91 -14.62 27.84
N GLN A 63 15.64 -14.51 28.23
CA GLN A 63 15.25 -14.40 29.64
C GLN A 63 15.51 -15.71 30.39
N GLN A 64 15.23 -16.85 29.77
CA GLN A 64 15.55 -18.16 30.34
C GLN A 64 17.07 -18.33 30.48
N GLU A 65 17.83 -17.90 29.48
CA GLU A 65 19.29 -17.96 29.51
C GLU A 65 19.90 -17.04 30.57
N VAL A 66 19.35 -15.83 30.75
CA VAL A 66 19.72 -14.94 31.85
C VAL A 66 19.53 -15.65 33.20
N GLN A 67 18.39 -16.31 33.43
CA GLN A 67 18.13 -17.04 34.67
C GLN A 67 19.08 -18.23 34.86
N ARG A 68 19.36 -18.98 33.78
CA ARG A 68 20.32 -20.10 33.78
C ARG A 68 21.72 -19.64 34.17
N VAL A 69 22.21 -18.57 33.53
CA VAL A 69 23.54 -18.01 33.78
C VAL A 69 23.62 -17.42 35.18
N ASP A 70 22.60 -16.69 35.62
CA ASP A 70 22.54 -16.13 36.99
C ASP A 70 22.61 -17.25 38.04
N THR A 71 21.82 -18.30 37.88
CA THR A 71 21.83 -19.47 38.78
C THR A 71 23.18 -20.19 38.76
N LEU A 72 23.82 -20.34 37.60
CA LEU A 72 25.15 -20.91 37.47
C LEU A 72 26.18 -20.07 38.23
N LEU A 73 26.17 -18.74 38.04
CA LEU A 73 27.09 -17.81 38.69
C LEU A 73 26.92 -17.79 40.22
N GLU A 74 25.68 -17.78 40.69
CA GLU A 74 25.37 -17.90 42.13
C GLU A 74 25.88 -19.22 42.70
N SER A 75 25.68 -20.33 41.98
CA SER A 75 26.12 -21.66 42.43
C SER A 75 27.64 -21.77 42.56
N LEU A 76 28.40 -21.07 41.70
CA LEU A 76 29.86 -21.11 41.66
C LEU A 76 30.52 -20.00 42.50
N TRP A 77 29.73 -19.14 43.16
CA TRP A 77 30.26 -18.02 43.92
C TRP A 77 31.13 -18.49 45.08
N LYS A 78 32.37 -18.00 45.12
CA LYS A 78 33.42 -18.36 46.11
C LYS A 78 33.76 -19.86 46.16
N GLN A 79 33.44 -20.62 45.11
CA GLN A 79 33.85 -22.01 45.01
C GLN A 79 35.24 -22.14 44.36
N PRO A 80 36.08 -23.10 44.79
CA PRO A 80 37.32 -23.41 44.11
C PRO A 80 37.04 -24.04 42.74
N GLY A 81 37.83 -23.69 41.72
CA GLY A 81 37.67 -24.20 40.36
C GLY A 81 36.53 -23.57 39.56
N ALA A 82 35.87 -22.53 40.09
CA ALA A 82 34.78 -21.81 39.42
C ALA A 82 35.18 -21.29 38.04
N ARG A 83 36.44 -20.83 37.88
CA ARG A 83 36.98 -20.37 36.60
C ARG A 83 36.89 -21.44 35.51
N ALA A 84 37.44 -22.63 35.77
CA ALA A 84 37.47 -23.72 34.79
C ALA A 84 36.05 -24.17 34.40
N THR A 85 35.14 -24.24 35.37
CA THR A 85 33.72 -24.57 35.10
C THR A 85 33.05 -23.50 34.24
N LEU A 86 33.27 -22.21 34.53
CA LEU A 86 32.69 -21.12 33.74
C LEU A 86 33.27 -21.05 32.32
N GLU A 87 34.57 -21.31 32.16
CA GLU A 87 35.20 -21.41 30.84
C GLU A 87 34.59 -22.56 30.03
N GLN A 88 34.32 -23.69 30.67
CA GLN A 88 33.65 -24.83 30.05
C GLN A 88 32.19 -24.54 29.65
N GLU A 89 31.41 -23.94 30.55
CA GLU A 89 29.97 -23.73 30.38
C GLU A 89 29.61 -22.48 29.53
N LEU A 90 30.41 -21.42 29.61
CA LEU A 90 30.11 -20.13 28.94
C LEU A 90 31.03 -19.86 27.74
N ASN A 91 32.27 -20.38 27.76
CA ASN A 91 33.27 -20.07 26.74
C ASN A 91 33.74 -21.30 25.96
N ASN A 92 32.94 -22.37 25.92
CA ASN A 92 33.23 -23.62 25.19
C ASN A 92 34.59 -24.24 25.55
N GLY A 93 35.00 -24.12 26.81
CA GLY A 93 36.28 -24.59 27.33
C GLY A 93 37.48 -23.71 27.00
N GLN A 94 37.28 -22.54 26.37
CA GLN A 94 38.37 -21.60 26.12
C GLN A 94 38.60 -20.70 27.35
N PRO A 95 39.87 -20.36 27.65
CA PRO A 95 40.19 -19.42 28.71
C PRO A 95 39.53 -18.06 28.48
N PHE A 96 39.07 -17.41 29.55
CA PHE A 96 38.59 -16.03 29.43
C PHE A 96 39.74 -15.05 29.19
N GLU A 97 39.52 -14.06 28.32
CA GLU A 97 40.39 -12.90 28.23
C GLU A 97 40.22 -12.03 29.49
N VAL A 98 41.22 -12.06 30.36
CA VAL A 98 41.25 -11.33 31.63
C VAL A 98 42.12 -10.09 31.56
N HIS A 99 41.71 -9.04 32.26
CA HIS A 99 42.50 -7.85 32.52
C HIS A 99 42.48 -7.55 34.02
N GLU A 100 43.54 -6.93 34.53
CA GLU A 100 43.64 -6.62 35.96
C GLU A 100 42.96 -5.28 36.27
N SER A 101 42.04 -5.28 37.23
CA SER A 101 41.36 -4.09 37.73
C SER A 101 41.21 -4.17 39.24
N GLU A 102 41.65 -3.14 39.95
CA GLU A 102 41.56 -3.05 41.42
C GLU A 102 42.17 -4.27 42.16
N GLY A 103 43.25 -4.85 41.60
CA GLY A 103 43.92 -6.03 42.17
C GLY A 103 43.13 -7.34 42.02
N ARG A 104 42.20 -7.40 41.06
CA ARG A 104 41.44 -8.61 40.69
C ARG A 104 41.51 -8.85 39.18
N GLU A 105 41.42 -10.10 38.77
CA GLU A 105 41.29 -10.47 37.37
C GLU A 105 39.84 -10.32 36.93
N VAL A 106 39.57 -9.51 35.90
CA VAL A 106 38.22 -9.27 35.37
C VAL A 106 38.12 -9.82 33.96
N ALA A 107 37.11 -10.64 33.71
CA ALA A 107 36.73 -11.11 32.38
C ALA A 107 35.42 -10.46 31.95
N ASN A 108 35.37 -9.98 30.71
CA ASN A 108 34.12 -9.55 30.08
C ASN A 108 33.76 -10.59 29.02
N TRP A 109 32.60 -11.22 29.17
CA TRP A 109 32.07 -12.18 28.21
C TRP A 109 30.72 -11.69 27.70
N VAL A 110 30.42 -12.00 26.45
CA VAL A 110 29.13 -11.66 25.84
C VAL A 110 28.58 -12.93 25.19
N HIS A 111 27.37 -13.34 25.60
CA HIS A 111 26.73 -14.50 25.00
C HIS A 111 26.53 -14.25 23.49
N PRO A 112 27.02 -15.14 22.60
CA PRO A 112 27.03 -14.89 21.17
C PRO A 112 25.63 -14.77 20.56
N GLU A 113 24.66 -15.57 21.02
CA GLU A 113 23.30 -15.61 20.45
C GLU A 113 22.32 -14.57 21.02
N TYR A 114 22.48 -14.17 22.27
CA TYR A 114 21.54 -13.26 22.95
C TYR A 114 22.14 -11.88 23.25
N ASN A 115 23.43 -11.68 22.94
CA ASN A 115 24.19 -10.50 23.28
C ASN A 115 24.00 -10.11 24.76
N LEU A 116 24.22 -11.10 25.63
CA LEU A 116 24.09 -11.00 27.08
C LEU A 116 25.45 -10.65 27.68
N PRO A 117 25.68 -9.42 28.15
CA PRO A 117 26.96 -9.02 28.73
C PRO A 117 27.09 -9.54 30.16
N VAL A 118 28.17 -10.26 30.42
CA VAL A 118 28.56 -10.78 31.73
C VAL A 118 29.95 -10.26 32.07
N GLN A 119 30.09 -9.68 33.26
CA GLN A 119 31.38 -9.36 33.82
C GLN A 119 31.66 -10.27 35.01
N LEU A 120 32.83 -10.88 35.03
CA LEU A 120 33.26 -11.83 36.05
C LEU A 120 34.53 -11.30 36.69
N SER A 121 34.62 -11.35 38.02
CA SER A 121 35.81 -11.00 38.78
C SER A 121 36.34 -12.22 39.52
N PHE A 122 37.59 -12.56 39.29
CA PHE A 122 38.27 -13.71 39.85
C PHE A 122 39.39 -13.30 40.82
N SER A 123 39.69 -14.20 41.74
CA SER A 123 40.88 -14.16 42.59
C SER A 123 41.50 -15.55 42.57
N GLY A 124 42.47 -15.78 41.67
CA GLY A 124 42.90 -17.13 41.32
C GLY A 124 41.76 -17.88 40.61
N ASP A 125 41.44 -19.08 41.09
CA ASP A 125 40.38 -19.93 40.50
C ASP A 125 38.97 -19.66 41.05
N GLU A 126 38.84 -18.75 42.03
CA GLU A 126 37.57 -18.47 42.69
C GLU A 126 36.86 -17.26 42.06
N LEU A 127 35.55 -17.41 41.83
CA LEU A 127 34.68 -16.29 41.46
C LEU A 127 34.40 -15.42 42.68
N ARG A 128 34.83 -14.15 42.65
CA ARG A 128 34.66 -13.18 43.75
C ARG A 128 33.55 -12.17 43.51
N GLY A 129 33.21 -11.90 42.26
CA GLY A 129 32.08 -11.04 41.90
C GLY A 129 31.63 -11.32 40.47
N PHE A 130 30.37 -11.02 40.19
CA PHE A 130 29.83 -11.06 38.85
C PHE A 130 28.80 -9.95 38.66
N SER A 131 28.61 -9.50 37.43
CA SER A 131 27.50 -8.65 37.05
C SER A 131 26.91 -9.15 35.75
N LEU A 132 25.58 -9.28 35.75
CA LEU A 132 24.78 -9.71 34.61
C LEU A 132 23.93 -8.52 34.17
N ARG A 133 24.04 -8.13 32.89
CA ARG A 133 23.14 -7.13 32.30
C ARG A 133 22.00 -7.82 31.56
N GLY A 134 20.94 -7.08 31.22
CA GLY A 134 19.86 -7.64 30.41
C GLY A 134 20.36 -8.05 29.01
N ALA A 135 19.86 -9.18 28.51
CA ALA A 135 20.12 -9.63 27.15
C ALA A 135 19.49 -8.68 26.12
N ASN A 136 20.17 -8.51 24.98
CA ASN A 136 19.69 -7.68 23.89
C ASN A 136 19.95 -8.35 22.53
N PRO A 137 19.17 -9.39 22.18
CA PRO A 137 19.36 -10.12 20.93
C PRO A 137 19.21 -9.24 19.68
N GLY A 138 18.50 -8.10 19.78
CA GLY A 138 18.28 -7.16 18.69
C GLY A 138 19.50 -6.32 18.32
N ALA A 139 20.54 -6.29 19.16
CA ALA A 139 21.81 -5.63 18.84
C ALA A 139 22.70 -6.46 17.91
N LEU A 140 22.39 -7.76 17.72
CA LEU A 140 23.14 -8.62 16.84
C LEU A 140 22.85 -8.31 15.36
N PRO A 141 23.87 -8.24 14.49
CA PRO A 141 23.68 -7.94 13.07
C PRO A 141 22.72 -8.89 12.35
N GLU A 142 22.69 -10.17 12.75
CA GLU A 142 21.81 -11.19 12.18
C GLU A 142 20.33 -11.00 12.52
N ASN A 143 20.04 -10.30 13.62
CA ASN A 143 18.69 -9.97 14.08
C ASN A 143 18.31 -8.53 13.74
N ALA A 144 19.09 -7.86 12.89
CA ALA A 144 18.84 -6.49 12.49
C ALA A 144 17.42 -6.32 11.93
N GLN A 145 16.74 -5.27 12.40
CA GLN A 145 15.37 -5.01 12.01
C GLN A 145 15.25 -4.88 10.48
N PRO A 146 14.28 -5.58 9.82
CA PRO A 146 14.04 -5.40 8.41
C PRO A 146 13.72 -3.94 8.14
N ARG A 147 14.25 -3.41 7.02
CA ARG A 147 14.05 -2.01 6.63
C ARG A 147 12.56 -1.69 6.68
N MET A 148 12.19 -0.67 7.47
CA MET A 148 10.78 -0.28 7.59
C MET A 148 10.17 -0.01 6.21
N ILE A 149 8.89 -0.34 6.08
CA ILE A 149 7.99 -0.11 4.93
C ILE A 149 8.04 1.32 4.36
N ARG A 150 8.67 2.26 5.07
CA ARG A 150 8.63 3.68 4.78
C ARG A 150 9.91 4.13 4.07
N LEU A 151 9.74 4.59 2.82
CA LEU A 151 10.45 5.72 2.19
C LEU A 151 11.48 5.43 1.06
N LYS A 152 11.95 4.20 0.80
CA LYS A 152 13.04 4.01 -0.18
C LYS A 152 12.70 3.27 -1.48
N SER A 153 11.55 2.58 -1.58
CA SER A 153 11.20 1.92 -2.85
C SER A 153 10.89 2.95 -3.94
N ARG A 154 11.25 2.64 -5.19
CA ARG A 154 10.91 3.50 -6.34
C ARG A 154 9.40 3.62 -6.50
N ALA A 155 8.66 2.54 -6.25
CA ALA A 155 7.20 2.53 -6.30
C ALA A 155 6.57 3.46 -5.25
N GLU A 156 7.11 3.49 -4.03
CA GLU A 156 6.62 4.40 -2.99
C GLU A 156 6.89 5.88 -3.34
N ARG A 157 8.05 6.20 -3.92
CA ARG A 157 8.35 7.55 -4.42
C ARG A 157 7.39 7.99 -5.52
N ILE A 158 7.11 7.10 -6.49
CA ILE A 158 6.13 7.37 -7.55
C ILE A 158 4.75 7.59 -6.94
N ARG A 159 4.29 6.71 -6.05
CA ARG A 159 2.98 6.83 -5.38
C ARG A 159 2.84 8.16 -4.62
N GLN A 160 3.91 8.61 -3.95
CA GLN A 160 3.93 9.89 -3.24
C GLN A 160 3.83 11.08 -4.19
N ALA A 161 4.56 11.06 -5.31
CA ALA A 161 4.51 12.12 -6.32
C ALA A 161 3.18 12.16 -7.09
N VAL A 162 2.54 11.00 -7.29
CA VAL A 162 1.27 10.87 -8.02
C VAL A 162 0.15 11.69 -7.36
N ARG A 163 0.09 11.76 -6.03
CA ARG A 163 -0.97 12.48 -5.31
C ARG A 163 -1.04 13.98 -5.63
N PRO A 164 0.03 14.79 -5.42
CA PRO A 164 0.00 16.21 -5.77
C PRO A 164 -0.16 16.44 -7.27
N ILE A 165 0.41 15.59 -8.13
CA ILE A 165 0.23 15.68 -9.59
C ILE A 165 -1.24 15.47 -9.96
N ALA A 166 -1.90 14.47 -9.40
CA ALA A 166 -3.31 14.20 -9.67
C ALA A 166 -4.21 15.36 -9.19
N ILE A 167 -3.91 15.96 -8.03
CA ILE A 167 -4.63 17.16 -7.55
C ILE A 167 -4.45 18.32 -8.54
N ALA A 168 -3.22 18.62 -8.94
CA ALA A 168 -2.94 19.70 -9.88
C ALA A 168 -3.68 19.49 -11.22
N CYS A 169 -3.59 18.28 -11.78
CA CYS A 169 -4.33 17.91 -13.00
C CYS A 169 -5.84 18.06 -12.84
N PHE A 170 -6.39 17.66 -11.69
CA PHE A 170 -7.81 17.78 -11.41
C PHE A 170 -8.27 19.24 -11.34
N VAL A 171 -7.54 20.10 -10.62
CA VAL A 171 -7.87 21.53 -10.52
C VAL A 171 -7.81 22.20 -11.89
N VAL A 172 -6.77 21.94 -12.67
CA VAL A 172 -6.66 22.45 -14.05
C VAL A 172 -7.84 21.98 -14.91
N ALA A 173 -8.22 20.70 -14.79
CA ALA A 173 -9.37 20.16 -15.52
C ALA A 173 -10.70 20.82 -15.10
N VAL A 174 -10.92 21.07 -13.81
CA VAL A 174 -12.09 21.82 -13.32
C VAL A 174 -12.15 23.21 -13.94
N LEU A 175 -11.04 23.94 -13.93
CA LEU A 175 -10.97 25.28 -14.54
C LEU A 175 -11.30 25.23 -16.05
N ILE A 176 -10.75 24.26 -16.79
CA ILE A 176 -11.06 24.09 -18.21
C ILE A 176 -12.54 23.77 -18.41
N ALA A 177 -13.14 22.92 -17.57
CA ALA A 177 -14.54 22.55 -17.66
C ALA A 177 -15.48 23.75 -17.44
N CYS A 178 -15.13 24.64 -16.51
CA CYS A 178 -15.92 25.84 -16.19
C CYS A 178 -15.74 26.96 -17.21
N PHE A 179 -14.51 27.23 -17.66
CA PHE A 179 -14.21 28.42 -18.48
C PHE A 179 -14.15 28.14 -19.98
N VAL A 180 -13.96 26.88 -20.40
CA VAL A 180 -13.81 26.52 -21.82
C VAL A 180 -14.78 25.41 -22.19
N HIS A 181 -16.06 25.77 -22.34
CA HIS A 181 -17.15 24.82 -22.64
C HIS A 181 -16.88 23.88 -23.81
N ARG A 182 -16.14 24.33 -24.84
CA ARG A 182 -15.73 23.51 -26.00
C ARG A 182 -14.95 22.25 -25.60
N TYR A 183 -14.19 22.29 -24.51
CA TYR A 183 -13.37 21.18 -24.03
C TYR A 183 -13.91 20.52 -22.75
N SER A 184 -15.10 20.90 -22.30
CA SER A 184 -15.73 20.39 -21.07
C SER A 184 -15.77 18.86 -20.99
N TRP A 185 -16.05 18.17 -22.10
CA TRP A 185 -16.05 16.71 -22.15
C TRP A 185 -14.66 16.10 -21.95
N ILE A 186 -13.61 16.69 -22.54
CA ILE A 186 -12.22 16.24 -22.36
C ILE A 186 -11.79 16.49 -20.91
N ALA A 187 -12.13 17.66 -20.38
CA ALA A 187 -11.87 18.02 -19.00
C ALA A 187 -12.53 17.04 -18.00
N ALA A 188 -13.80 16.66 -18.23
CA ALA A 188 -14.49 15.69 -17.37
C ALA A 188 -13.80 14.30 -17.38
N ASN A 189 -13.29 13.85 -18.52
CA ASN A 189 -12.48 12.62 -18.58
C ASN A 189 -11.17 12.77 -17.80
N LEU A 190 -10.48 13.91 -17.92
CA LEU A 190 -9.25 14.19 -17.18
C LEU A 190 -9.48 14.25 -15.66
N MET A 191 -10.60 14.85 -15.23
CA MET A 191 -11.03 14.84 -13.83
C MET A 191 -11.22 13.41 -13.31
N MET A 192 -11.85 12.55 -14.11
CA MET A 192 -12.05 11.15 -13.76
C MET A 192 -10.72 10.37 -13.65
N PHE A 193 -9.82 10.56 -14.62
CA PHE A 193 -8.47 9.97 -14.57
C PHE A 193 -7.71 10.41 -13.32
N ALA A 194 -7.72 11.70 -13.02
CA ALA A 194 -7.05 12.25 -11.85
C ALA A 194 -7.65 11.72 -10.54
N ALA A 195 -8.98 11.67 -10.42
CA ALA A 195 -9.66 11.15 -9.23
C ALA A 195 -9.34 9.66 -8.98
N LEU A 196 -9.41 8.82 -10.03
CA LEU A 196 -9.07 7.40 -9.93
C LEU A 196 -7.59 7.19 -9.58
N THR A 197 -6.70 7.97 -10.19
CA THR A 197 -5.26 7.90 -9.91
C THR A 197 -4.97 8.27 -8.46
N TYR A 198 -5.57 9.35 -7.98
CA TYR A 198 -5.41 9.82 -6.61
C TYR A 198 -5.97 8.81 -5.59
N GLY A 199 -7.16 8.26 -5.86
CA GLY A 199 -7.78 7.21 -5.05
C GLY A 199 -6.91 5.96 -4.98
N ALA A 200 -6.45 5.44 -6.12
CA ALA A 200 -5.59 4.26 -6.17
C ALA A 200 -4.28 4.45 -5.41
N ALA A 201 -3.62 5.60 -5.57
CA ALA A 201 -2.40 5.93 -4.83
C ALA A 201 -2.62 6.01 -3.31
N THR A 202 -3.85 6.28 -2.88
CA THR A 202 -4.23 6.35 -1.46
C THR A 202 -4.60 4.98 -0.91
N VAL A 203 -5.35 4.16 -1.66
CA VAL A 203 -5.71 2.78 -1.30
C VAL A 203 -4.49 1.89 -1.09
N VAL A 204 -3.47 2.05 -1.93
CA VAL A 204 -2.23 1.24 -1.86
C VAL A 204 -1.20 1.81 -0.89
N ALA A 205 -1.59 2.77 -0.04
CA ALA A 205 -0.70 3.26 1.01
C ALA A 205 -0.45 2.17 2.06
N PRO A 206 0.78 2.05 2.57
CA PRO A 206 1.19 0.92 3.41
C PRO A 206 0.45 0.75 4.74
N ASN A 207 -0.15 1.81 5.28
CA ASN A 207 -0.91 1.75 6.53
C ASN A 207 -2.43 1.86 6.29
N TYR A 208 -2.90 1.70 5.05
CA TYR A 208 -4.30 1.87 4.75
C TYR A 208 -5.08 0.59 5.05
N ASN A 209 -6.12 0.73 5.88
CA ASN A 209 -7.07 -0.35 6.13
C ASN A 209 -8.32 -0.14 5.26
N LEU A 210 -8.66 -1.14 4.46
CA LEU A 210 -9.85 -1.18 3.60
C LEU A 210 -11.14 -1.44 4.41
N SER A 211 -11.34 -0.71 5.51
CA SER A 211 -12.58 -0.74 6.28
C SER A 211 -13.39 0.53 6.01
N VAL A 212 -14.72 0.47 6.17
CA VAL A 212 -15.60 1.65 6.02
C VAL A 212 -15.15 2.78 6.96
N GLN A 213 -14.78 2.43 8.19
CA GLN A 213 -14.20 3.37 9.14
C GLN A 213 -12.89 3.97 8.60
N GLY A 214 -12.01 3.17 8.00
CA GLY A 214 -10.76 3.63 7.38
C GLY A 214 -10.95 4.50 6.13
N ILE A 215 -12.08 4.40 5.43
CA ILE A 215 -12.42 5.29 4.32
C ILE A 215 -12.85 6.66 4.84
N VAL A 216 -13.71 6.69 5.86
CA VAL A 216 -14.28 7.94 6.40
C VAL A 216 -13.32 8.68 7.32
N SER A 217 -12.45 7.96 8.05
CA SER A 217 -11.47 8.57 8.94
C SER A 217 -10.19 9.05 8.25
N ASN A 218 -10.03 8.75 6.95
CA ASN A 218 -8.86 9.13 6.18
C ASN A 218 -9.17 10.28 5.24
N ASP A 219 -8.68 11.47 5.58
CA ASP A 219 -8.87 12.70 4.82
C ASP A 219 -8.53 12.56 3.34
N ALA A 220 -7.47 11.80 3.01
CA ALA A 220 -7.07 11.59 1.62
C ALA A 220 -8.08 10.70 0.86
N MET A 221 -8.63 9.66 1.48
CA MET A 221 -9.65 8.83 0.81
C MET A 221 -10.98 9.54 0.69
N PHE A 222 -11.40 10.26 1.74
CA PHE A 222 -12.58 11.11 1.68
C PHE A 222 -12.46 12.15 0.56
N PHE A 223 -11.30 12.80 0.44
CA PHE A 223 -11.02 13.73 -0.66
C PHE A 223 -11.06 13.04 -2.03
N ALA A 224 -10.51 11.83 -2.17
CA ALA A 224 -10.59 11.06 -3.41
C ALA A 224 -12.05 10.75 -3.82
N VAL A 225 -12.90 10.41 -2.85
CA VAL A 225 -14.33 10.19 -3.08
C VAL A 225 -15.01 11.47 -3.55
N ILE A 226 -14.73 12.62 -2.94
CA ILE A 226 -15.27 13.91 -3.37
C ILE A 226 -14.84 14.23 -4.81
N MET A 227 -13.53 14.10 -5.13
CA MET A 227 -13.03 14.31 -6.48
C MET A 227 -13.75 13.42 -7.50
N TYR A 228 -13.97 12.16 -7.14
CA TYR A 228 -14.67 11.19 -7.98
C TYR A 228 -16.13 11.58 -8.22
N LEU A 229 -16.86 12.00 -7.18
CA LEU A 229 -18.24 12.46 -7.30
C LEU A 229 -18.35 13.72 -8.17
N ILE A 230 -17.43 14.68 -8.01
CA ILE A 230 -17.38 15.88 -8.85
C ILE A 230 -17.10 15.49 -10.32
N ALA A 231 -16.16 14.58 -10.57
CA ALA A 231 -15.87 14.07 -11.92
C ALA A 231 -17.09 13.37 -12.54
N LEU A 232 -17.82 12.55 -11.77
CA LEU A 232 -19.05 11.92 -12.23
C LEU A 232 -20.12 12.95 -12.61
N ALA A 233 -20.31 13.99 -11.78
CA ALA A 233 -21.26 15.06 -12.07
C ALA A 233 -20.88 15.83 -13.35
N ALA A 234 -19.61 16.16 -13.53
CA ALA A 234 -19.09 16.81 -14.74
C ALA A 234 -19.23 15.92 -15.99
N MET A 235 -19.02 14.60 -15.86
CA MET A 235 -19.27 13.67 -16.96
C MET A 235 -20.77 13.58 -17.29
N ALA A 236 -21.65 13.53 -16.29
CA ALA A 236 -23.10 13.47 -16.50
C ALA A 236 -23.65 14.73 -17.19
N SER A 237 -23.12 15.92 -16.86
CA SER A 237 -23.54 17.20 -17.46
C SER A 237 -23.04 17.41 -18.89
N THR A 238 -21.96 16.72 -19.27
CA THR A 238 -21.38 16.78 -20.63
C THR A 238 -21.80 15.60 -21.51
N TRP A 239 -22.44 14.57 -20.94
CA TRP A 239 -22.91 13.42 -21.69
C TRP A 239 -24.05 13.80 -22.65
N PRO A 240 -24.04 13.32 -23.91
CA PRO A 240 -25.13 13.57 -24.84
C PRO A 240 -26.44 12.94 -24.34
N THR A 241 -27.53 13.70 -24.37
CA THR A 241 -28.89 13.30 -23.96
C THR A 241 -29.55 12.39 -25.00
N VAL A 242 -29.00 11.19 -25.18
CA VAL A 242 -29.63 10.13 -25.97
C VAL A 242 -30.45 9.24 -25.03
N ARG A 243 -31.71 8.95 -25.39
CA ARG A 243 -32.54 7.96 -24.68
C ARG A 243 -31.90 6.57 -24.87
N HIS A 244 -30.99 6.22 -23.97
CA HIS A 244 -30.44 4.88 -23.91
C HIS A 244 -31.37 4.00 -23.08
N GLU A 245 -32.08 3.09 -23.74
CA GLU A 245 -32.52 1.86 -23.08
C GLU A 245 -31.27 1.02 -22.78
N LEU A 246 -31.18 0.44 -21.58
CA LEU A 246 -30.13 -0.49 -21.19
C LEU A 246 -30.30 -1.80 -21.98
N GLN A 247 -29.88 -1.78 -23.24
CA GLN A 247 -29.81 -2.98 -24.07
C GLN A 247 -28.35 -3.45 -24.06
N PHE A 248 -28.04 -4.37 -23.16
CA PHE A 248 -26.73 -5.01 -23.15
C PHE A 248 -26.68 -6.08 -24.23
N ARG A 249 -25.74 -5.96 -25.15
CA ARG A 249 -25.46 -7.04 -26.11
C ARG A 249 -24.71 -8.16 -25.40
N LEU A 250 -24.91 -9.42 -25.81
CA LEU A 250 -24.20 -10.58 -25.24
C LEU A 250 -22.67 -10.38 -25.20
N ARG A 251 -22.10 -9.76 -26.24
CA ARG A 251 -20.68 -9.41 -26.32
C ARG A 251 -20.24 -8.45 -25.21
N GLU A 252 -21.07 -7.48 -24.85
CA GLU A 252 -20.77 -6.49 -23.81
C GLU A 252 -20.84 -7.13 -22.43
N LEU A 253 -21.82 -8.01 -22.20
CA LEU A 253 -21.90 -8.81 -20.98
C LEU A 253 -20.68 -9.71 -20.82
N LEU A 254 -20.27 -10.42 -21.87
CA LEU A 254 -19.07 -11.27 -21.83
C LEU A 254 -17.81 -10.45 -21.48
N VAL A 255 -17.62 -9.28 -22.09
CA VAL A 255 -16.49 -8.39 -21.77
C VAL A 255 -16.56 -7.91 -20.32
N ALA A 256 -17.74 -7.53 -19.82
CA ALA A 256 -17.92 -7.12 -18.44
C ALA A 256 -17.64 -8.26 -17.44
N PHE A 257 -18.08 -9.49 -17.73
CA PHE A 257 -17.77 -10.67 -16.92
C PHE A 257 -16.28 -11.00 -16.92
N THR A 258 -15.62 -10.94 -18.07
CA THR A 258 -14.16 -11.15 -18.14
C THR A 258 -13.41 -10.08 -17.34
N LEU A 259 -13.81 -8.81 -17.45
CA LEU A 259 -13.22 -7.73 -16.66
C LEU A 259 -13.45 -7.92 -15.16
N ALA A 260 -14.66 -8.32 -14.76
CA ALA A 260 -14.97 -8.62 -13.37
C ALA A 260 -14.12 -9.79 -12.86
N ALA A 261 -13.99 -10.87 -13.62
CA ALA A 261 -13.15 -12.02 -13.27
C ALA A 261 -11.67 -11.62 -13.13
N ILE A 262 -11.14 -10.82 -14.07
CA ILE A 262 -9.78 -10.29 -14.00
C ILE A 262 -9.62 -9.45 -12.73
N LEU A 263 -10.53 -8.53 -12.45
CA LEU A 263 -10.48 -7.72 -11.24
C LEU A 263 -10.52 -8.59 -9.99
N LEU A 264 -11.47 -9.52 -9.87
CA LEU A 264 -11.56 -10.44 -8.72
C LEU A 264 -10.26 -11.23 -8.49
N SER A 265 -9.57 -11.64 -9.57
CA SER A 265 -8.29 -12.34 -9.46
C SER A 265 -7.17 -11.50 -8.83
N MET A 266 -7.30 -10.17 -8.80
CA MET A 266 -6.36 -9.24 -8.15
C MET A 266 -6.58 -9.15 -6.63
N GLY A 267 -7.53 -9.91 -6.07
CA GLY A 267 -7.81 -9.98 -4.64
C GLY A 267 -8.51 -8.71 -4.09
N PRO A 268 -8.24 -8.30 -2.83
CA PRO A 268 -8.89 -7.14 -2.17
C PRO A 268 -8.94 -5.85 -2.99
N LEU A 269 -7.88 -5.54 -3.75
CA LEU A 269 -7.83 -4.36 -4.62
C LEU A 269 -8.83 -4.49 -5.78
N GLY A 270 -8.96 -5.69 -6.32
CA GLY A 270 -9.94 -6.06 -7.33
C GLY A 270 -11.38 -5.88 -6.90
N TYR A 271 -11.71 -6.38 -5.70
CA TYR A 271 -13.03 -6.17 -5.10
C TYR A 271 -13.35 -4.69 -4.93
N PHE A 272 -12.40 -3.90 -4.42
CA PHE A 272 -12.56 -2.46 -4.27
C PHE A 272 -12.80 -1.77 -5.61
N ALA A 273 -11.98 -2.07 -6.62
CA ALA A 273 -12.13 -1.52 -7.97
C ALA A 273 -13.51 -1.86 -8.57
N LEU A 274 -13.97 -3.11 -8.42
CA LEU A 274 -15.29 -3.54 -8.87
C LEU A 274 -16.41 -2.74 -8.21
N VAL A 275 -16.36 -2.56 -6.89
CA VAL A 275 -17.36 -1.78 -6.15
C VAL A 275 -17.37 -0.32 -6.61
N VAL A 276 -16.20 0.30 -6.77
CA VAL A 276 -16.08 1.68 -7.27
C VAL A 276 -16.67 1.81 -8.68
N PHE A 277 -16.34 0.90 -9.59
CA PHE A 277 -16.89 0.93 -10.95
C PHE A 277 -18.39 0.66 -10.99
N ALA A 278 -18.89 -0.27 -10.19
CA ALA A 278 -20.32 -0.60 -10.12
C ALA A 278 -21.14 0.59 -9.59
N ILE A 279 -20.72 1.18 -8.46
CA ILE A 279 -21.36 2.36 -7.86
C ILE A 279 -21.26 3.55 -8.82
N GLY A 280 -20.08 3.81 -9.38
CA GLY A 280 -19.86 4.89 -10.32
C GLY A 280 -20.74 4.80 -11.57
N SER A 281 -20.83 3.61 -12.16
CA SER A 281 -21.68 3.37 -13.33
C SER A 281 -23.16 3.57 -12.99
N GLY A 282 -23.61 3.08 -11.83
CA GLY A 282 -24.98 3.27 -11.35
C GLY A 282 -25.32 4.74 -11.07
N LEU A 283 -24.42 5.48 -10.44
CA LEU A 283 -24.57 6.92 -10.18
C LEU A 283 -24.60 7.72 -11.48
N LEU A 284 -23.65 7.47 -12.40
CA LEU A 284 -23.60 8.13 -13.70
C LEU A 284 -24.91 7.90 -14.47
N PHE A 285 -25.38 6.65 -14.54
CA PHE A 285 -26.64 6.31 -15.18
C PHE A 285 -27.81 7.06 -14.56
N THR A 286 -27.89 7.10 -13.23
CA THR A 286 -28.96 7.80 -12.51
C THR A 286 -28.92 9.30 -12.77
N LEU A 287 -27.75 9.93 -12.75
CA LEU A 287 -27.58 11.36 -13.01
C LEU A 287 -27.97 11.73 -14.44
N VAL A 288 -27.55 10.95 -15.44
CA VAL A 288 -27.94 11.15 -16.84
C VAL A 288 -29.45 10.97 -17.02
N ARG A 289 -30.06 9.99 -16.34
CA ARG A 289 -31.51 9.74 -16.38
C ARG A 289 -32.31 10.87 -15.71
N LEU A 290 -31.81 11.44 -14.62
CA LEU A 290 -32.45 12.57 -13.94
C LEU A 290 -32.38 13.83 -14.81
N ARG A 291 -31.22 14.11 -15.42
CA ARG A 291 -31.03 15.23 -16.34
C ARG A 291 -31.95 15.14 -17.56
N THR A 292 -31.98 13.99 -18.24
CA THR A 292 -32.86 13.78 -19.41
C THR A 292 -34.34 13.98 -19.06
N LYS A 293 -34.80 13.56 -17.86
CA LYS A 293 -36.16 13.83 -17.38
C LYS A 293 -36.41 15.32 -17.10
N ALA A 294 -35.43 16.02 -16.52
CA ALA A 294 -35.53 17.46 -16.24
C ALA A 294 -35.60 18.28 -17.53
N ASP A 295 -34.73 17.99 -18.50
CA ASP A 295 -34.71 18.63 -19.81
C ASP A 295 -36.04 18.37 -20.57
N GLY A 296 -36.59 17.16 -20.48
CA GLY A 296 -37.89 16.82 -21.08
C GLY A 296 -39.08 17.53 -20.43
N ARG A 297 -39.03 17.84 -19.12
CA ARG A 297 -40.06 18.63 -18.43
C ARG A 297 -39.96 20.13 -18.77
N ALA A 298 -38.75 20.67 -18.88
CA ALA A 298 -38.53 22.05 -19.30
C ALA A 298 -39.00 22.31 -20.74
N GLY A 299 -38.76 21.36 -21.66
CA GLY A 299 -39.29 21.43 -23.03
C GLY A 299 -40.81 21.30 -23.14
N GLY A 300 -41.47 20.62 -22.19
CA GLY A 300 -42.93 20.49 -22.15
C GLY A 300 -43.65 21.78 -21.70
N LEU A 301 -43.02 22.61 -20.86
CA LEU A 301 -43.57 23.90 -20.42
C LEU A 301 -43.44 25.00 -21.50
N SER A 302 -42.52 24.84 -22.45
CA SER A 302 -42.37 25.74 -23.62
C SER A 302 -43.46 25.58 -24.68
N ASN A 303 -44.25 24.50 -24.62
CA ASN A 303 -45.34 24.21 -25.56
C ASN A 303 -46.73 24.46 -24.95
N ALA A 304 -46.81 25.21 -23.84
CA ALA A 304 -48.10 25.70 -23.37
C ALA A 304 -48.66 26.66 -24.45
N PRO A 305 -49.90 26.44 -24.93
CA PRO A 305 -50.49 27.33 -25.92
C PRO A 305 -50.52 28.75 -25.36
N GLN A 306 -49.94 29.69 -26.10
CA GLN A 306 -50.19 31.11 -25.87
C GLN A 306 -51.66 31.36 -26.20
N ASN A 307 -52.50 31.40 -25.17
CA ASN A 307 -53.83 31.97 -25.26
C ASN A 307 -53.74 33.49 -25.23
#